data_AF-A0A433B9P7-F1
#
_entry.id   AF-A0A433B9P7-F1
#
_cell.length_a   1.000
_cell.length_b   1.000
_cell.length_c   1.000
_cell.angle_alpha   90.00
_cell.angle_beta   90.00
_cell.angle_gamma   90.00
#
_symmetry.space_group_name_H-M   'P 1'
#
loop_
_entity.id
_entity.type
_entity.pdbx_description
1 polymer ?
#
loop_
_entity_poly.entity_id
_entity_poly.type
_entity_poly.pdbx_seq_one_letter_code
_entity_poly.pdbx_strand_id
1 'polypeptide(L)'
;MQPRNSYALTSLFSLPSRILLLASSNQVVTHFADLDKLKEGISSLYVPEEVVKYVEEARNPDIFTQGFVERAAAENQFTNGKIRAIESFRSILVTELTTSFPDLAPALSPASANPSLNGIATTANPPPPLHANGASSSASPASSMSTTASPAGGINGRH
;
A
#
# COMPACT_ATOMS: atom_id res chain seq x y z
N MET A 1 40.72 -70.90 10.14
CA MET A 1 40.24 -69.59 10.62
C MET A 1 39.91 -68.75 9.39
N GLN A 2 38.64 -68.67 9.00
CA GLN A 2 38.19 -67.83 7.88
C GLN A 2 37.89 -66.41 8.39
N PRO A 3 38.36 -65.34 7.72
CA PRO A 3 38.09 -63.97 8.13
C PRO A 3 36.62 -63.61 7.93
N ARG A 4 36.02 -62.93 8.92
CA ARG A 4 34.63 -62.47 8.90
C ARG A 4 34.49 -61.27 7.95
N ASN A 5 33.69 -61.48 6.90
CA ASN A 5 33.13 -60.52 5.93
C ASN A 5 33.24 -59.03 6.29
N SER A 6 34.09 -58.29 5.55
CA SER A 6 34.13 -56.82 5.52
C SER A 6 33.14 -56.20 4.51
N TYR A 7 32.22 -56.96 3.92
CA TYR A 7 31.42 -56.53 2.76
C TYR A 7 30.13 -55.75 3.09
N ALA A 8 29.77 -55.60 4.37
CA ALA A 8 28.51 -54.96 4.75
C ALA A 8 28.48 -53.45 4.45
N LEU A 9 29.62 -52.75 4.54
CA LEU A 9 29.70 -51.31 4.27
C LEU A 9 29.74 -51.00 2.77
N THR A 10 30.33 -51.88 1.95
CA THR A 10 30.37 -51.70 0.48
C THR A 10 29.02 -52.03 -0.17
N SER A 11 28.20 -52.89 0.45
CA SER A 11 26.85 -53.22 -0.03
C SER A 11 25.82 -52.11 0.21
N LEU A 12 26.09 -51.17 1.12
CA LEU A 12 25.20 -50.04 1.41
C LEU A 12 25.08 -49.07 0.22
N PHE A 13 25.99 -49.18 -0.76
CA PHE A 13 25.98 -48.40 -1.99
C PHE A 13 26.09 -49.32 -3.21
N SER A 14 25.00 -50.04 -3.48
CA SER A 14 24.81 -50.83 -4.70
C SER A 14 25.06 -49.99 -5.96
N LEU A 15 25.70 -50.57 -7.00
CA LEU A 15 25.96 -49.92 -8.29
C LEU A 15 24.77 -49.09 -8.84
N PRO A 16 23.52 -49.58 -8.87
CA PRO A 16 22.34 -48.79 -9.23
C PRO A 16 22.13 -47.55 -8.36
N SER A 17 22.31 -47.65 -7.04
CA SER A 17 22.21 -46.49 -6.13
C SER A 17 23.28 -45.44 -6.43
N ARG A 18 24.46 -45.85 -6.93
CA ARG A 18 25.53 -44.93 -7.37
C ARG A 18 25.15 -44.16 -8.62
N ILE A 19 24.58 -44.87 -9.59
CA ILE A 19 24.12 -44.27 -10.84
C ILE A 19 23.02 -43.25 -10.56
N LEU A 20 22.09 -43.58 -9.65
CA LEU A 20 20.98 -42.69 -9.28
C LEU A 20 21.47 -41.42 -8.55
N LEU A 21 22.45 -41.56 -7.63
CA LEU A 21 23.07 -40.41 -6.98
C LEU A 21 23.80 -39.51 -7.97
N LEU A 22 24.56 -40.09 -8.90
CA LEU A 22 25.22 -39.33 -9.96
C LEU A 22 24.21 -38.60 -10.83
N ALA A 23 23.12 -39.26 -11.24
CA ALA A 23 22.06 -38.63 -12.01
C ALA A 23 21.44 -37.44 -11.26
N SER A 24 21.14 -37.59 -9.97
CA SER A 24 20.62 -36.52 -9.12
C SER A 24 21.60 -35.35 -8.95
N SER A 25 22.89 -35.64 -8.72
CA SER A 25 23.92 -34.61 -8.62
C SER A 25 24.04 -33.81 -9.92
N ASN A 26 24.07 -34.49 -11.07
CA ASN A 26 24.06 -33.82 -12.37
C ASN A 26 22.78 -33.02 -12.59
N GLN A 27 21.62 -33.51 -12.11
CA GLN A 27 20.37 -32.77 -12.18
C GLN A 27 20.42 -31.47 -11.37
N VAL A 28 20.96 -31.48 -10.15
CA VAL A 28 21.16 -30.26 -9.34
C VAL A 28 22.07 -29.26 -10.06
N VAL A 29 23.17 -29.73 -10.67
CA VAL A 29 24.08 -28.88 -11.45
C VAL A 29 23.36 -28.26 -12.65
N THR A 30 22.55 -29.04 -13.37
CA THR A 30 21.73 -28.53 -14.48
C THR A 30 20.75 -27.47 -14.01
N HIS A 31 20.06 -27.69 -12.89
CA HIS A 31 19.13 -26.70 -12.34
C HIS A 31 19.83 -25.39 -11.97
N PHE A 32 21.02 -25.42 -11.38
CA PHE A 32 21.81 -24.21 -11.12
C PHE A 32 22.20 -23.49 -12.42
N ALA A 33 22.63 -24.23 -13.45
CA ALA A 33 22.96 -23.66 -14.75
C ALA A 33 21.75 -23.02 -15.43
N ASP A 34 20.55 -23.55 -15.23
CA ASP A 34 19.32 -22.98 -15.74
C ASP A 34 18.88 -21.73 -14.97
N LEU A 35 19.10 -21.68 -13.64
CA LEU A 35 18.89 -20.47 -12.84
C LEU A 35 19.82 -19.33 -13.27
N ASP A 36 21.08 -19.62 -13.59
CA ASP A 36 22.04 -18.63 -14.08
C ASP A 36 21.62 -18.03 -15.42
N LYS A 37 21.04 -18.83 -16.33
CA LYS A 37 20.47 -18.32 -17.59
C LYS A 37 19.24 -17.44 -17.34
N LEU A 38 18.39 -17.81 -16.38
CA LEU A 38 17.17 -17.07 -16.07
C LEU A 38 17.45 -15.71 -15.42
N LYS A 39 18.59 -15.55 -14.73
CA LYS A 39 19.03 -14.29 -14.14
C LYS A 39 19.00 -13.13 -15.14
N GLU A 40 19.40 -13.37 -16.38
CA GLU A 40 19.40 -12.33 -17.43
C GLU A 40 17.99 -11.82 -17.75
N GLY A 41 16.96 -12.66 -17.58
CA GLY A 41 15.56 -12.28 -17.78
C GLY A 41 14.98 -11.39 -16.67
N ILE A 42 15.61 -11.34 -15.50
CA ILE A 42 15.13 -10.59 -14.33
C ILE A 42 16.10 -9.49 -13.86
N SER A 43 17.21 -9.27 -14.57
CA SER A 43 18.25 -8.32 -14.17
C SER A 43 17.79 -6.86 -14.14
N SER A 44 16.65 -6.54 -14.78
CA SER A 44 16.03 -5.20 -14.71
C SER A 44 15.18 -4.99 -13.46
N LEU A 45 14.91 -6.04 -12.68
CA LEU A 45 14.15 -5.92 -11.44
C LEU A 45 15.03 -5.37 -10.33
N TYR A 46 14.60 -4.27 -9.73
CA TYR A 46 15.22 -3.71 -8.55
C TYR A 46 14.59 -4.30 -7.29
N VAL A 47 15.42 -4.79 -6.37
CA VAL A 47 15.01 -5.27 -5.05
C VAL A 47 15.62 -4.34 -4.00
N PRO A 48 14.82 -3.69 -3.14
CA PRO A 48 15.34 -2.88 -2.04
C PRO A 48 16.19 -3.70 -1.06
N GLU A 49 17.29 -3.12 -0.56
CA GLU A 49 18.19 -3.79 0.39
C GLU A 49 17.46 -4.21 1.67
N GLU A 50 16.46 -3.45 2.10
CA GLU A 50 15.65 -3.78 3.27
C GLU A 50 14.89 -5.09 3.10
N VAL A 51 14.40 -5.38 1.89
CA VAL A 51 13.71 -6.65 1.60
C VAL A 51 14.69 -7.81 1.68
N VAL A 52 15.92 -7.64 1.18
CA VAL A 52 16.99 -8.64 1.29
C VAL A 52 17.29 -8.94 2.76
N LYS A 53 17.40 -7.91 3.60
CA LYS A 53 17.60 -8.07 5.04
C LYS A 53 16.50 -8.88 5.72
N TYR A 54 15.25 -8.74 5.30
CA TYR A 54 14.16 -9.57 5.83
C TYR A 54 14.36 -11.05 5.52
N VAL A 55 14.85 -11.37 4.30
CA VAL A 55 15.18 -12.75 3.92
C VAL A 55 16.36 -13.28 4.75
N GLU A 56 17.40 -12.48 4.93
CA GLU A 56 18.58 -12.84 5.74
C GLU A 56 18.22 -13.14 7.20
N GLU A 57 17.27 -12.39 7.77
CA GLU A 57 16.78 -12.56 9.14
C GLU A 57 15.65 -13.60 9.27
N ALA A 58 15.34 -14.36 8.20
CA ALA A 58 14.23 -15.31 8.13
C ALA A 58 12.85 -14.71 8.49
N ARG A 59 12.65 -13.42 8.21
CA ARG A 59 11.38 -12.71 8.37
C ARG A 59 10.61 -12.68 7.05
N ASN A 60 9.29 -12.56 7.14
CA ASN A 60 8.44 -12.44 5.94
C ASN A 60 8.71 -11.09 5.23
N PRO A 61 9.26 -11.08 4.00
CA PRO A 61 9.53 -9.84 3.25
C PRO A 61 8.26 -9.02 2.96
N ASP A 62 7.08 -9.62 2.94
CA ASP A 62 5.81 -8.91 2.69
C ASP A 62 5.50 -7.87 3.77
N ILE A 63 6.04 -8.04 4.98
CA ILE A 63 5.89 -7.07 6.07
C ILE A 63 6.51 -5.72 5.70
N PHE A 64 7.65 -5.72 4.99
CA PHE A 64 8.26 -4.48 4.51
C PHE A 64 7.33 -3.79 3.50
N THR A 65 6.81 -4.54 2.53
CA THR A 65 5.90 -4.02 1.52
C THR A 65 4.63 -3.46 2.15
N GLN A 66 4.03 -4.18 3.09
CA GLN A 66 2.86 -3.72 3.84
C GLN A 66 3.14 -2.40 4.56
N GLY A 67 4.22 -2.33 5.35
CA GLY A 67 4.59 -1.12 6.08
C GLY A 67 4.91 0.07 5.16
N PHE A 68 5.51 -0.19 3.99
CA PHE A 68 5.78 0.82 2.98
C PHE A 68 4.47 1.41 2.43
N VAL A 69 3.51 0.55 2.03
CA VAL A 69 2.21 0.97 1.50
C VAL A 69 1.41 1.74 2.56
N GLU A 70 1.38 1.24 3.79
CA GLU A 70 0.69 1.89 4.92
C GLU A 70 1.25 3.28 5.18
N ARG A 71 2.58 3.43 5.23
CA ARG A 71 3.23 4.72 5.44
C ARG A 71 2.95 5.68 4.29
N ALA A 72 3.03 5.21 3.04
CA ALA A 72 2.72 6.03 1.88
C ALA A 72 1.28 6.53 1.90
N ALA A 73 0.32 5.67 2.28
CA ALA A 73 -1.08 6.06 2.41
C ALA A 73 -1.29 7.10 3.52
N ALA A 74 -0.68 6.89 4.69
CA ALA A 74 -0.76 7.82 5.81
C ALA A 74 -0.15 9.20 5.46
N GLU A 75 1.01 9.21 4.81
CA GLU A 75 1.69 10.44 4.39
C GLU A 75 0.89 11.20 3.33
N ASN A 76 0.27 10.49 2.39
CA ASN A 76 -0.61 11.07 1.37
C ASN A 76 -1.84 11.72 2.01
N GLN A 77 -2.51 11.02 2.93
CA GLN A 77 -3.66 11.57 3.66
C GLN A 77 -3.28 12.79 4.50
N PHE A 78 -2.15 12.73 5.20
CA PHE A 78 -1.65 13.82 6.01
C PHE A 78 -1.33 15.07 5.16
N THR A 79 -0.69 14.86 4.02
CA THR A 79 -0.36 15.94 3.07
C THR A 79 -1.63 16.59 2.50
N ASN A 80 -2.61 15.78 2.08
CA ASN A 80 -3.90 16.31 1.63
C ASN A 80 -4.63 17.08 2.74
N GLY A 81 -4.54 16.61 3.99
CA GLY A 81 -5.09 17.31 5.14
C GLY A 81 -4.46 18.70 5.32
N LYS A 82 -3.12 18.81 5.19
CA LYS A 82 -2.41 20.10 5.24
C LYS A 82 -2.86 21.04 4.12
N ILE A 83 -2.96 20.55 2.89
CA ILE A 83 -3.41 21.35 1.74
C ILE A 83 -4.80 21.94 2.03
N ARG A 84 -5.75 21.09 2.43
CA ARG A 84 -7.12 21.52 2.76
C ARG A 84 -7.18 22.51 3.91
N ALA A 85 -6.34 22.33 4.94
CA ALA A 85 -6.28 23.26 6.06
C ALA A 85 -5.78 24.65 5.63
N ILE A 86 -4.74 24.69 4.77
CA ILE A 86 -4.21 25.94 4.23
C ILE A 86 -5.22 26.62 3.31
N GLU A 87 -5.90 25.88 2.44
CA GLU A 87 -6.96 26.41 1.58
C GLU A 87 -8.13 27.00 2.38
N SER A 88 -8.59 26.27 3.40
CA SER A 88 -9.64 26.74 4.32
C SER A 88 -9.21 28.00 5.07
N PHE A 89 -8.00 28.00 5.62
CA PHE A 89 -7.44 29.16 6.31
C PHE A 89 -7.35 30.38 5.38
N ARG A 90 -6.85 30.20 4.15
CA ARG A 90 -6.82 31.26 3.13
C ARG A 90 -8.23 31.78 2.86
N SER A 91 -9.22 30.91 2.69
CA SER A 91 -10.61 31.31 2.43
C SER A 91 -11.18 32.16 3.57
N ILE A 92 -10.96 31.76 4.82
CA ILE A 92 -11.40 32.51 6.00
C ILE A 92 -10.70 33.88 6.03
N LEU A 93 -9.38 33.92 5.86
CA LEU A 93 -8.63 35.17 5.86
C LEU A 93 -9.09 36.13 4.76
N VAL A 94 -9.30 35.64 3.54
CA VAL A 94 -9.79 36.47 2.42
C VAL A 94 -11.18 37.02 2.74
N THR A 95 -12.05 36.22 3.36
CA THR A 95 -13.39 36.63 3.76
C THR A 95 -13.35 37.74 4.81
N GLU A 96 -12.57 37.57 5.87
CA GLU A 96 -12.44 38.55 6.96
C GLU A 96 -11.77 39.85 6.48
N LEU A 97 -10.74 39.74 5.64
CA LEU A 97 -10.06 40.90 5.04
C LEU A 97 -10.97 41.66 4.09
N THR A 98 -11.75 40.98 3.26
CA THR A 98 -12.70 41.62 2.35
C THR A 98 -13.82 42.33 3.11
N THR A 99 -14.24 41.75 4.24
CA THR A 99 -15.25 42.35 5.12
C THR A 99 -14.72 43.60 5.82
N SER A 100 -13.49 43.55 6.33
CA SER A 100 -12.87 44.66 7.07
C SER A 100 -12.32 45.77 6.16
N PHE A 101 -11.87 45.41 4.95
CA PHE A 101 -11.21 46.28 3.98
C PHE A 101 -11.73 46.02 2.56
N PRO A 102 -12.92 46.55 2.22
CA PRO A 102 -13.56 46.27 0.92
C PRO A 102 -12.74 46.74 -0.29
N ASP A 103 -11.91 47.77 -0.13
CA ASP A 103 -11.02 48.28 -1.19
C ASP A 103 -9.94 47.26 -1.62
N LEU A 104 -9.62 46.27 -0.76
CA LEU A 104 -8.62 45.22 -1.04
C LEU A 104 -9.21 44.01 -1.76
N ALA A 105 -10.54 43.89 -1.86
CA ALA A 105 -11.24 42.77 -2.49
C ALA A 105 -10.72 42.41 -3.91
N PRO A 106 -10.50 43.37 -4.84
CA PRO A 106 -10.02 43.03 -6.19
C PRO A 106 -8.63 42.40 -6.20
N ALA A 107 -7.75 42.77 -5.26
CA ALA A 107 -6.40 42.24 -5.15
C ALA A 107 -6.32 40.84 -4.51
N LEU A 108 -7.33 40.46 -3.71
CA LEU A 108 -7.38 39.17 -3.00
C LEU A 108 -8.01 38.04 -3.83
N SER A 109 -8.50 38.34 -5.05
CA SER A 109 -9.11 37.37 -5.93
C SER A 109 -8.16 36.21 -6.28
N PRO A 110 -8.67 34.97 -6.44
CA PRO A 110 -7.84 33.79 -6.69
C PRO A 110 -7.00 33.89 -7.98
N ALA A 111 -7.37 34.77 -8.91
CA ALA A 111 -6.63 35.02 -10.15
C ALA A 111 -5.31 35.79 -9.93
N SER A 112 -5.16 36.56 -8.84
CA SER A 112 -3.92 37.29 -8.55
C SER A 112 -2.85 36.42 -7.87
N ALA A 113 -3.22 35.22 -7.39
CA ALA A 113 -2.29 34.26 -6.80
C ALA A 113 -1.67 33.41 -7.92
N ASN A 114 -0.65 33.95 -8.58
CA ASN A 114 0.08 33.28 -9.65
C ASN A 114 0.55 31.88 -9.19
N PRO A 115 -0.02 30.78 -9.70
CA PRO A 115 0.28 29.44 -9.21
C PRO A 115 1.50 28.91 -9.97
N SER A 116 2.66 29.53 -9.77
CA SER A 116 3.94 28.92 -10.16
C SER A 116 4.39 27.93 -9.08
N LEU A 117 3.57 26.91 -8.83
CA LEU A 117 3.96 25.68 -8.15
C LEU A 117 4.10 24.59 -9.23
N ASN A 118 5.03 24.83 -10.15
CA ASN A 118 5.46 23.83 -11.11
C ASN A 118 6.44 22.90 -10.37
N GLY A 119 5.97 21.74 -9.91
CA GLY A 119 6.87 20.80 -9.22
C GLY A 119 6.27 19.56 -8.53
N ILE A 120 4.96 19.31 -8.57
CA ILE A 120 4.42 18.02 -8.08
C ILE A 120 3.47 17.50 -9.15
N ALA A 121 4.02 16.68 -10.03
CA ALA A 121 3.27 16.02 -11.08
C ALA A 121 2.06 15.30 -10.47
N THR A 122 0.87 15.72 -10.89
CA THR A 122 -0.37 14.97 -10.75
C THR A 122 -0.27 13.72 -11.62
N THR A 123 0.44 12.68 -11.16
CA THR A 123 0.27 11.32 -11.69
C THR A 123 -0.39 10.46 -10.63
N ALA A 124 -1.52 10.93 -10.12
CA ALA A 124 -2.41 10.15 -9.28
C ALA A 124 -3.66 9.82 -10.08
N ASN A 125 -3.50 9.08 -11.18
CA ASN A 125 -4.57 8.14 -11.51
C ASN A 125 -4.59 7.15 -10.34
N PRO A 126 -5.70 7.04 -9.59
CA PRO A 126 -5.80 6.00 -8.58
C PRO A 126 -5.60 4.65 -9.29
N PRO A 127 -4.80 3.70 -8.77
CA PRO A 127 -4.92 2.33 -9.22
C PRO A 127 -6.40 1.95 -9.08
N PRO A 128 -7.03 1.34 -10.11
CA PRO A 128 -8.42 0.92 -10.02
C PRO A 128 -8.57 0.01 -8.78
N PRO A 129 -9.70 0.08 -8.07
CA PRO A 129 -9.94 -0.83 -6.95
C PRO A 129 -9.82 -2.25 -7.50
N LEU A 130 -8.88 -3.05 -6.97
CA LEU A 130 -8.89 -4.48 -7.20
C LEU A 130 -10.25 -4.97 -6.72
N HIS A 131 -11.06 -5.47 -7.65
CA HIS A 131 -12.39 -6.01 -7.37
C HIS A 131 -12.23 -7.17 -6.38
N ALA A 132 -12.43 -6.89 -5.09
CA ALA A 132 -12.65 -7.92 -4.08
C ALA A 132 -14.05 -8.48 -4.33
N ASN A 133 -14.11 -9.59 -5.06
CA ASN A 133 -15.35 -10.33 -5.25
C ASN A 133 -15.78 -10.93 -3.90
N GLY A 134 -17.00 -10.62 -3.48
CA GLY A 134 -17.77 -11.42 -2.53
C GLY A 134 -17.81 -10.91 -1.08
N ALA A 135 -18.76 -10.02 -0.78
CA ALA A 135 -19.81 -10.26 0.21
C ALA A 135 -20.71 -9.03 0.35
N SER A 136 -21.96 -9.22 -0.03
CA SER A 136 -23.11 -8.37 0.25
C SER A 136 -23.29 -8.09 1.76
N SER A 137 -23.52 -6.84 2.15
CA SER A 137 -24.60 -6.47 3.08
C SER A 137 -24.69 -4.95 3.30
N SER A 138 -25.78 -4.39 2.78
CA SER A 138 -26.60 -3.30 3.33
C SER A 138 -25.92 -2.12 4.06
N ALA A 139 -25.86 -0.98 3.36
CA ALA A 139 -26.14 0.32 3.99
C ALA A 139 -26.92 1.18 2.98
N SER A 140 -28.22 1.34 3.23
CA SER A 140 -29.14 2.17 2.44
C SER A 140 -28.82 3.68 2.55
N PRO A 141 -29.27 4.52 1.59
CA PRO A 141 -28.89 5.92 1.51
C PRO A 141 -29.82 6.86 2.28
N ALA A 142 -29.32 8.09 2.49
CA ALA A 142 -29.88 9.21 3.23
C ALA A 142 -31.27 9.69 2.77
N SER A 143 -32.04 10.31 3.69
CA SER A 143 -32.98 11.41 3.41
C SER A 143 -33.42 12.18 4.68
N SER A 144 -33.07 13.47 4.70
CA SER A 144 -33.70 14.65 5.32
C SER A 144 -34.91 14.54 6.27
N MET A 145 -34.89 15.29 7.38
CA MET A 145 -35.97 16.24 7.73
C MET A 145 -35.56 17.27 8.79
N SER A 146 -35.67 18.54 8.40
CA SER A 146 -35.67 19.76 9.22
C SER A 146 -37.05 19.97 9.85
N THR A 147 -37.17 20.41 11.11
CA THR A 147 -37.81 21.68 11.54
C THR A 147 -38.07 21.75 13.06
N THR A 148 -37.51 22.81 13.66
CA THR A 148 -38.05 23.74 14.67
C THR A 148 -39.33 23.39 15.45
N ALA A 149 -39.29 23.44 16.79
CA ALA A 149 -40.50 23.48 17.62
C ALA A 149 -40.33 24.32 18.92
N SER A 150 -41.01 25.46 18.97
CA SER A 150 -41.51 26.23 20.14
C SER A 150 -42.35 27.41 19.61
N PRO A 151 -43.28 28.05 20.35
CA PRO A 151 -44.07 27.64 21.54
C PRO A 151 -45.59 27.97 21.41
N ALA A 152 -46.45 27.49 22.34
CA ALA A 152 -47.76 28.03 22.79
C ALA A 152 -48.57 26.85 23.41
N GLY A 153 -49.11 26.87 24.64
CA GLY A 153 -49.94 27.91 25.23
C GLY A 153 -51.41 27.55 24.99
N GLY A 154 -52.07 26.83 25.91
CA GLY A 154 -53.51 26.53 25.77
C GLY A 154 -54.04 25.36 26.59
N ILE A 155 -54.32 25.64 27.87
CA ILE A 155 -55.14 24.83 28.78
C ILE A 155 -56.63 24.93 28.42
N ASN A 156 -57.28 23.80 28.14
CA ASN A 156 -58.72 23.52 28.30
C ASN A 156 -58.94 22.06 27.89
N GLY A 157 -59.66 21.16 28.55
CA GLY A 157 -60.58 21.20 29.69
C GLY A 157 -61.40 19.90 29.60
N ARG A 158 -61.73 19.31 30.76
CA ARG A 158 -62.84 18.35 31.04
C ARG A 158 -63.05 17.16 30.08
N HIS A 159 -62.91 15.93 30.59
CA HIS A 159 -63.99 15.20 31.26
C HIS A 159 -63.42 13.99 32.01
#